data_AF-A0A370BIT9-F1
#
_entry.id   AF-A0A370BIT9-F1
#
_cell.length_a   1.000
_cell.length_b   1.000
_cell.length_c   1.000
_cell.angle_alpha   90.00
_cell.angle_beta   90.00
_cell.angle_gamma   90.00
#
_symmetry.space_group_name_H-M   'P 1'
#
loop_
_entity.id
_entity.type
_entity.pdbx_description
1 polymer ?
#
loop_
_entity_poly.entity_id
_entity_poly.type
_entity_poly.pdbx_seq_one_letter_code
_entity_poly.pdbx_strand_id
1 'polypeptide(L)'
;MYLLPTLITVLTLHTSTSTSISTPLISPTCDKLTSIAGPKLDKAYDAYYKVICSHGCKPIVSGQYTTLVSEAILKPSVQTIATNLGIDRSRIEIFLSITDESMKAVEQHCSDLATAKDYCQDTGAFTAYAACAKEHITTVITNHVLDVEVLVSEDMCEKELEYLEKNEFWDKVLPGYVDNFWRAT
;
A
#
# COMPACT_ATOMS: atom_id res chain seq x y z
N MET A 1 -52.03 -42.60 -52.69
CA MET A 1 -51.34 -43.53 -51.76
C MET A 1 -49.90 -43.03 -51.59
N TYR A 2 -49.62 -42.55 -50.38
CA TYR A 2 -48.37 -42.33 -49.63
C TYR A 2 -47.04 -42.17 -50.40
N LEU A 3 -46.38 -41.00 -50.46
CA LEU A 3 -45.76 -40.08 -49.46
C LEU A 3 -44.39 -40.51 -48.91
N LEU A 4 -43.49 -39.54 -49.09
CA LEU A 4 -42.04 -39.39 -48.94
C LEU A 4 -41.45 -39.58 -47.50
N PRO A 5 -40.10 -39.59 -47.37
CA PRO A 5 -39.37 -40.13 -46.24
C PRO A 5 -39.16 -39.17 -45.07
N THR A 6 -38.86 -39.78 -43.93
CA THR A 6 -38.23 -39.28 -42.69
C THR A 6 -37.55 -37.90 -42.74
N LEU A 7 -38.06 -36.97 -41.93
CA LEU A 7 -37.40 -35.73 -41.54
C LEU A 7 -37.02 -35.80 -40.06
N ILE A 8 -35.71 -35.83 -39.81
CA ILE A 8 -35.07 -35.76 -38.49
C ILE A 8 -35.17 -34.31 -38.01
N THR A 9 -35.83 -34.09 -36.87
CA THR A 9 -35.93 -32.78 -36.21
C THR A 9 -34.68 -32.55 -35.38
N VAL A 10 -33.78 -31.69 -35.85
CA VAL A 10 -32.62 -31.22 -35.07
C VAL A 10 -33.09 -30.07 -34.18
N LEU A 11 -33.25 -30.32 -32.88
CA LEU A 11 -33.40 -29.26 -31.88
C LEU A 11 -32.04 -28.56 -31.70
N THR A 12 -31.88 -27.35 -32.24
CA THR A 12 -30.77 -26.47 -31.91
C THR A 12 -31.06 -25.75 -30.59
N LEU A 13 -30.53 -26.30 -29.51
CA LEU A 13 -30.47 -25.66 -28.21
C LEU A 13 -29.56 -24.42 -28.32
N HIS A 14 -30.15 -23.23 -28.41
CA HIS A 14 -29.40 -21.98 -28.32
C HIS A 14 -28.99 -21.79 -26.86
N THR A 15 -27.78 -22.25 -26.51
CA THR A 15 -27.13 -21.85 -25.27
C THR A 15 -26.79 -20.38 -25.36
N SER A 16 -27.65 -19.52 -24.79
CA SER A 16 -27.32 -18.13 -24.50
C SER A 16 -26.23 -18.14 -23.42
N THR A 17 -24.96 -18.17 -23.84
CA THR A 17 -23.83 -17.86 -22.97
C THR A 17 -23.97 -16.39 -22.58
N SER A 18 -24.53 -16.16 -21.40
CA SER A 18 -24.45 -14.88 -20.73
C SER A 18 -22.98 -14.65 -20.41
N THR A 19 -22.29 -13.88 -21.25
CA THR A 19 -20.98 -13.32 -20.91
C THR A 19 -21.20 -12.34 -19.77
N SER A 20 -21.02 -12.82 -18.54
CA SER A 20 -20.82 -11.97 -17.38
C SER A 20 -19.51 -11.21 -17.61
N ILE A 21 -19.62 -9.94 -18.01
CA ILE A 21 -18.49 -9.01 -18.02
C ILE A 21 -18.17 -8.76 -16.54
N SER A 22 -17.26 -9.55 -15.98
CA SER A 22 -16.66 -9.27 -14.68
C SER A 22 -15.71 -8.10 -14.87
N THR A 23 -16.18 -6.88 -14.64
CA THR A 23 -15.29 -5.73 -14.45
C THR A 23 -14.41 -6.02 -13.23
N PRO A 24 -13.08 -5.92 -13.36
CA PRO A 24 -12.19 -6.09 -12.20
C PRO A 24 -12.53 -5.02 -11.15
N LEU A 25 -12.56 -5.45 -9.88
CA LEU A 25 -12.85 -4.58 -8.73
C LEU A 25 -11.78 -3.49 -8.56
N ILE A 26 -10.58 -3.74 -9.07
CA ILE A 26 -9.42 -2.85 -9.04
C ILE A 26 -9.13 -2.41 -10.47
N SER A 27 -8.97 -1.11 -10.67
CA SER A 27 -8.69 -0.56 -11.99
C SER A 27 -7.27 -0.93 -12.46
N PRO A 28 -7.03 -1.14 -13.77
CA PRO A 28 -5.70 -1.47 -14.29
C PRO A 28 -4.60 -0.46 -13.90
N THR A 29 -4.96 0.80 -13.67
CA THR A 29 -3.99 1.80 -13.20
C THR A 29 -3.68 1.65 -11.72
N CYS A 30 -4.63 1.23 -10.89
CA CYS A 30 -4.33 0.92 -9.48
C CYS A 30 -3.36 -0.26 -9.35
N ASP A 31 -3.45 -1.26 -10.24
CA ASP A 31 -2.49 -2.37 -10.26
C ASP A 31 -1.05 -1.87 -10.51
N LYS A 32 -0.88 -0.83 -11.34
CA LYS A 32 0.44 -0.22 -11.63
C LYS A 32 0.99 0.57 -10.46
N LEU A 33 0.16 1.13 -9.58
CA LEU A 33 0.62 1.93 -8.45
C LEU A 33 1.60 1.15 -7.58
N THR A 34 1.30 -0.12 -7.28
CA THR A 34 2.19 -0.97 -6.48
C THR A 34 3.56 -1.15 -7.13
N SER A 35 3.62 -1.25 -8.46
CA SER A 35 4.86 -1.42 -9.23
C SER A 35 5.75 -0.18 -9.26
N ILE A 36 5.18 1.02 -9.04
CA ILE A 36 5.91 2.29 -9.03
C ILE A 36 6.21 2.74 -7.60
N ALA A 37 5.20 2.72 -6.73
CA ALA A 37 5.31 3.12 -5.34
C ALA A 37 6.23 2.17 -4.56
N GLY A 38 6.15 0.85 -4.81
CA GLY A 38 6.96 -0.16 -4.12
C GLY A 38 8.47 0.10 -4.22
N PRO A 39 9.07 0.14 -5.42
CA PRO A 39 10.51 0.40 -5.57
C PRO A 39 10.94 1.78 -5.07
N LYS A 40 10.10 2.82 -5.23
CA LYS A 40 10.41 4.16 -4.70
C LYS A 40 10.39 4.19 -3.18
N LEU A 41 9.44 3.50 -2.57
CA LEU A 41 9.34 3.35 -1.12
C LEU A 41 10.53 2.54 -0.59
N ASP A 42 10.92 1.45 -1.25
CA ASP A 42 12.10 0.66 -0.88
C ASP A 42 13.37 1.54 -0.93
N LYS A 43 13.55 2.34 -2.00
CA LYS A 43 14.66 3.30 -2.11
C LYS A 43 14.62 4.37 -1.02
N ALA A 44 13.44 4.88 -0.69
CA ALA A 44 13.26 5.89 0.35
C ALA A 44 13.60 5.33 1.74
N TYR A 45 13.08 4.15 2.08
CA TYR A 45 13.45 3.44 3.31
C TYR A 45 14.96 3.19 3.39
N ASP A 46 15.57 2.81 2.27
CA ASP A 46 17.02 2.60 2.19
C ASP A 46 17.83 3.88 2.47
N ALA A 47 17.33 5.02 2.03
CA ALA A 47 17.94 6.32 2.30
C ALA A 47 17.75 6.74 3.76
N TYR A 48 16.56 6.50 4.33
CA TYR A 48 16.23 6.91 5.69
C TYR A 48 17.13 6.30 6.75
N TYR A 49 17.35 4.99 6.70
CA TYR A 49 18.24 4.39 7.70
C TYR A 49 19.67 4.90 7.52
N LYS A 50 20.16 5.10 6.28
CA LYS A 50 21.51 5.63 6.04
C LYS A 50 21.67 7.03 6.62
N VAL A 51 20.67 7.89 6.43
CA VAL A 51 20.65 9.25 7.00
C VAL A 51 20.66 9.17 8.52
N ILE A 52 19.69 8.47 9.13
CA ILE A 52 19.59 8.29 10.58
C ILE A 52 20.90 7.77 11.17
N CYS A 53 21.49 6.73 10.57
CA CYS A 53 22.75 6.14 11.02
C CYS A 53 23.96 7.08 10.85
N SER A 54 24.03 7.84 9.75
CA SER A 54 25.14 8.77 9.51
C SER A 54 25.16 9.96 10.48
N HIS A 55 24.01 10.29 11.07
CA HIS A 55 23.90 11.25 12.17
C HIS A 55 24.26 10.66 13.55
N GLY A 56 24.71 9.40 13.60
CA GLY A 56 25.13 8.74 14.83
C GLY A 56 23.97 8.20 15.68
N CYS A 57 22.73 8.27 15.18
CA CYS A 57 21.58 7.66 15.83
C CYS A 57 21.70 6.14 15.84
N LYS A 58 21.07 5.51 16.83
CA LYS A 58 21.06 4.06 17.03
C LYS A 58 19.61 3.58 17.14
N PRO A 59 18.86 3.57 16.02
CA PRO A 59 17.44 3.21 16.04
C PRO A 59 17.29 1.73 16.40
N ILE A 60 16.41 1.46 17.35
CA ILE A 60 16.01 0.13 17.79
C ILE A 60 14.50 0.06 17.58
N VAL A 61 13.98 -0.93 16.84
CA VAL A 61 12.52 -1.20 16.90
C VAL A 61 12.29 -1.81 18.26
N SER A 62 11.74 -1.04 19.17
CA SER A 62 11.27 -1.54 20.46
C SER A 62 10.29 -0.54 21.04
N GLY A 63 9.48 -0.98 22.00
CA GLY A 63 8.52 -0.10 22.67
C GLY A 63 7.62 0.62 21.67
N GLN A 64 7.67 1.94 21.67
CA GLN A 64 6.77 2.80 20.88
C GLN A 64 7.24 3.06 19.43
N TYR A 65 8.25 2.34 18.92
CA TYR A 65 8.79 2.60 17.57
C TYR A 65 7.70 2.63 16.48
N THR A 66 6.81 1.63 16.46
CA THR A 66 5.70 1.52 15.49
C THR A 66 4.76 2.73 15.60
N THR A 67 4.39 3.12 16.82
CA THR A 67 3.57 4.31 17.07
C THR A 67 4.26 5.59 16.60
N LEU A 68 5.53 5.79 16.94
CA LEU A 68 6.26 7.00 16.59
C LEU A 68 6.45 7.13 15.08
N VAL A 69 6.76 6.03 14.38
CA VAL A 69 6.84 6.01 12.91
C VAL A 69 5.46 6.28 12.28
N SER A 70 4.39 5.71 12.84
CA SER A 70 3.03 5.97 12.38
C SER A 70 2.68 7.46 12.44
N GLU A 71 2.87 8.08 13.61
CA GLU A 71 2.48 9.47 13.86
C GLU A 71 3.38 10.49 13.16
N ALA A 72 4.69 10.23 13.10
CA ALA A 72 5.64 11.20 12.58
C ALA A 72 5.86 11.10 11.06
N ILE A 73 5.63 9.92 10.47
CA ILE A 73 5.98 9.66 9.06
C ILE A 73 4.76 9.19 8.27
N LEU A 74 4.12 8.09 8.68
CA LEU A 74 3.11 7.44 7.83
C LEU A 74 1.81 8.25 7.73
N LYS A 75 1.22 8.65 8.87
CA LYS A 75 -0.01 9.46 8.89
C LYS A 75 0.15 10.82 8.18
N PRO A 76 1.23 11.59 8.43
CA PRO A 76 1.49 12.82 7.67
C PRO A 76 1.62 12.57 6.17
N SER A 77 2.28 11.47 5.76
CA SER A 77 2.44 11.11 4.35
C SER A 77 1.10 10.81 3.69
N VAL A 78 0.29 9.97 4.32
CA VAL A 78 -1.07 9.63 3.87
C VAL A 78 -1.92 10.90 3.75
N GLN A 79 -1.89 11.76 4.77
CA GLN A 79 -2.66 13.00 4.77
C GLN A 79 -2.21 13.96 3.66
N THR A 80 -0.90 14.08 3.42
CA THR A 80 -0.37 14.93 2.35
C THR A 80 -0.68 14.40 0.97
N ILE A 81 -0.52 13.09 0.73
CA ILE A 81 -0.92 12.47 -0.55
C ILE A 81 -2.41 12.73 -0.76
N ALA A 82 -3.27 12.35 0.19
CA ALA A 82 -4.70 12.46 0.04
C ALA A 82 -5.18 13.91 -0.18
N THR A 83 -4.57 14.88 0.53
CA THR A 83 -4.86 16.31 0.34
C THR A 83 -4.48 16.78 -1.08
N ASN A 84 -3.31 16.37 -1.60
CA ASN A 84 -2.88 16.75 -2.95
C ASN A 84 -3.74 16.11 -4.04
N LEU A 85 -4.32 14.93 -3.78
CA LEU A 85 -5.26 14.26 -4.68
C LEU A 85 -6.69 14.83 -4.58
N GLY A 86 -6.94 15.76 -3.66
CA GLY A 86 -8.26 16.38 -3.46
C GLY A 86 -9.27 15.44 -2.79
N ILE A 87 -8.80 14.50 -1.96
CA ILE A 87 -9.65 13.55 -1.25
C ILE A 87 -10.34 14.25 -0.06
N ASP A 88 -11.64 14.01 0.08
CA ASP A 88 -12.44 14.57 1.18
C ASP A 88 -11.92 14.14 2.55
N ARG A 89 -11.99 15.07 3.51
CA ARG A 89 -11.49 14.83 4.88
C ARG A 89 -12.07 13.59 5.55
N SER A 90 -13.37 13.31 5.36
CA SER A 90 -14.03 12.12 5.91
C SER A 90 -13.46 10.81 5.35
N ARG A 91 -12.92 10.84 4.13
CA ARG A 91 -12.22 9.68 3.51
C ARG A 91 -10.78 9.59 3.98
N ILE A 92 -10.12 10.72 4.27
CA ILE A 92 -8.77 10.73 4.86
C ILE A 92 -8.77 9.99 6.20
N GLU A 93 -9.80 10.18 7.03
CA GLU A 93 -9.93 9.49 8.33
C GLU A 93 -9.96 7.95 8.17
N ILE A 94 -10.54 7.43 7.09
CA ILE A 94 -10.51 5.99 6.78
C ILE A 94 -9.07 5.53 6.53
N PHE A 95 -8.29 6.27 5.74
CA PHE A 95 -6.89 5.92 5.51
C PHE A 95 -6.03 6.01 6.78
N LEU A 96 -6.28 6.99 7.62
CA LEU A 96 -5.57 7.11 8.90
C LEU A 96 -5.91 5.93 9.82
N SER A 97 -7.18 5.48 9.83
CA SER A 97 -7.59 4.28 10.55
C SER A 97 -6.93 3.01 9.99
N ILE A 98 -6.87 2.86 8.67
CA ILE A 98 -6.17 1.73 8.00
C ILE A 98 -4.67 1.77 8.33
N THR A 99 -4.08 2.97 8.41
CA THR A 99 -2.68 3.15 8.83
C THR A 99 -2.47 2.67 10.26
N ASP A 100 -3.38 3.02 11.18
CA ASP A 100 -3.33 2.55 12.56
C ASP A 100 -3.47 1.02 12.68
N GLU A 101 -4.42 0.44 11.95
CA GLU A 101 -4.60 -1.01 11.91
C GLU A 101 -3.38 -1.72 11.34
N SER A 102 -2.80 -1.16 10.27
CA SER A 102 -1.59 -1.69 9.65
C SER A 102 -0.43 -1.70 10.65
N MET A 103 -0.21 -0.61 11.38
CA MET A 103 0.88 -0.52 12.35
C MET A 103 0.65 -1.40 13.58
N LYS A 104 -0.59 -1.60 13.97
CA LYS A 104 -0.95 -2.58 15.00
C LYS A 104 -0.65 -4.01 14.54
N ALA A 105 -0.94 -4.36 13.28
CA ALA A 105 -0.60 -5.66 12.73
C ALA A 105 0.93 -5.87 12.68
N VAL A 106 1.70 -4.84 12.28
CA VAL A 106 3.16 -4.88 12.33
C VAL A 106 3.66 -5.15 13.74
N GLU A 107 3.14 -4.43 14.74
CA GLU A 107 3.54 -4.61 16.14
C GLU A 107 3.21 -6.02 16.64
N GLN A 108 2.05 -6.56 16.28
CA GLN A 108 1.60 -7.89 16.71
C GLN A 108 2.38 -9.04 16.08
N HIS A 109 2.85 -8.89 14.85
CA HIS A 109 3.40 -10.00 14.07
C HIS A 109 4.90 -9.90 13.79
N CYS A 110 5.47 -8.68 13.84
CA CYS A 110 6.87 -8.45 13.52
C CYS A 110 7.73 -8.12 14.76
N SER A 111 7.13 -7.99 15.95
CA SER A 111 7.86 -7.65 17.19
C SER A 111 8.97 -8.63 17.53
N ASP A 112 8.82 -9.92 17.20
CA ASP A 112 9.83 -10.94 17.53
C ASP A 112 11.09 -10.81 16.66
N LEU A 113 11.00 -10.08 15.55
CA LEU A 113 12.13 -9.74 14.68
C LEU A 113 12.86 -8.47 15.15
N ALA A 114 12.27 -7.73 16.10
CA ALA A 114 12.95 -6.63 16.75
C ALA A 114 14.12 -7.16 17.57
N THR A 115 15.31 -6.63 17.31
CA THR A 115 16.50 -6.98 18.09
C THR A 115 16.83 -5.86 19.06
N ALA A 116 17.51 -6.18 20.16
CA ALA A 116 18.07 -5.17 21.06
C ALA A 116 19.27 -4.41 20.45
N LYS A 117 19.73 -4.82 19.25
CA LYS A 117 20.81 -4.13 18.53
C LYS A 117 20.23 -3.01 17.67
N ASP A 118 20.99 -1.93 17.55
CA ASP A 118 20.63 -0.86 16.64
C ASP A 118 20.78 -1.29 15.17
N TYR A 119 19.89 -0.81 14.32
CA TYR A 119 19.87 -1.20 12.92
C TYR A 119 21.02 -0.65 12.08
N CYS A 120 21.81 0.28 12.62
CA CYS A 120 23.04 0.72 11.99
C CYS A 120 24.14 -0.35 12.09
N GLN A 121 24.03 -1.28 13.04
CA GLN A 121 24.96 -2.39 13.24
C GLN A 121 24.40 -3.74 12.77
N ASP A 122 23.07 -3.89 12.68
CA ASP A 122 22.41 -5.13 12.26
C ASP A 122 21.40 -4.90 11.12
N THR A 123 21.94 -4.62 9.92
CA THR A 123 21.13 -4.34 8.73
C THR A 123 20.30 -5.55 8.30
N GLY A 124 20.74 -6.78 8.60
CA GLY A 124 20.02 -8.00 8.27
C GLY A 124 18.72 -8.15 9.08
N ALA A 125 18.79 -7.91 10.40
CA ALA A 125 17.60 -7.89 11.24
C ALA A 125 16.61 -6.79 10.83
N PHE A 126 17.11 -5.62 10.43
CA PHE A 126 16.28 -4.54 9.90
C PHE A 126 15.54 -4.95 8.63
N THR A 127 16.24 -5.54 7.65
CA THR A 127 15.63 -6.00 6.40
C THR A 127 14.53 -7.03 6.65
N ALA A 128 14.75 -7.98 7.58
CA ALA A 128 13.74 -8.96 7.96
C ALA A 128 12.50 -8.30 8.57
N TYR A 129 12.70 -7.35 9.50
CA TYR A 129 11.61 -6.58 10.09
C TYR A 129 10.84 -5.78 9.04
N ALA A 130 11.53 -5.07 8.15
CA ALA A 130 10.92 -4.26 7.08
C ALA A 130 10.10 -5.12 6.11
N ALA A 131 10.60 -6.31 5.75
CA ALA A 131 9.86 -7.26 4.92
C ALA A 131 8.57 -7.74 5.60
N CYS A 132 8.66 -8.13 6.88
CA CYS A 132 7.49 -8.50 7.68
C CYS A 132 6.47 -7.35 7.76
N ALA A 133 6.95 -6.13 8.02
CA ALA A 133 6.09 -4.96 8.11
C ALA A 133 5.35 -4.70 6.79
N LYS A 134 6.06 -4.76 5.65
CA LYS A 134 5.49 -4.58 4.31
C LYS A 134 4.40 -5.62 4.00
N GLU A 135 4.63 -6.88 4.37
CA GLU A 135 3.65 -7.95 4.20
C GLU A 135 2.35 -7.64 4.96
N HIS A 136 2.44 -7.39 6.27
CA HIS A 136 1.25 -7.13 7.09
C HIS A 136 0.53 -5.82 6.74
N ILE A 137 1.26 -4.75 6.40
CA ILE A 137 0.66 -3.51 5.89
C ILE A 137 -0.13 -3.80 4.59
N THR A 138 0.47 -4.54 3.66
CA THR A 138 -0.19 -4.88 2.38
C THR A 138 -1.44 -5.74 2.61
N THR A 139 -1.38 -6.71 3.54
CA THR A 139 -2.52 -7.53 3.92
C THR A 139 -3.66 -6.69 4.47
N VAL A 140 -3.38 -5.77 5.40
CA VAL A 140 -4.41 -4.88 5.97
C VAL A 140 -5.03 -4.00 4.89
N ILE A 141 -4.22 -3.35 4.05
CA ILE A 141 -4.72 -2.52 2.94
C ILE A 141 -5.63 -3.33 2.01
N THR A 142 -5.23 -4.56 1.67
CA THR A 142 -6.01 -5.45 0.79
C THR A 142 -7.35 -5.82 1.41
N ASN A 143 -7.38 -6.07 2.72
CA ASN A 143 -8.62 -6.37 3.45
C ASN A 143 -9.61 -5.19 3.46
N HIS A 144 -9.11 -3.96 3.32
CA HIS A 144 -9.91 -2.74 3.26
C HIS A 144 -10.21 -2.25 1.85
N VAL A 145 -9.91 -3.02 0.80
CA VAL A 145 -10.08 -2.56 -0.60
C VAL A 145 -11.50 -2.05 -0.91
N LEU A 146 -12.52 -2.63 -0.26
CA LEU A 146 -13.92 -2.19 -0.39
C LEU A 146 -14.23 -0.91 0.40
N ASP A 147 -13.59 -0.70 1.54
CA ASP A 147 -13.77 0.52 2.34
C ASP A 147 -13.18 1.76 1.63
N VAL A 148 -12.27 1.52 0.68
CA VAL A 148 -11.63 2.52 -0.16
C VAL A 148 -12.00 2.39 -1.64
N GLU A 149 -13.13 1.75 -1.98
CA GLU A 149 -13.53 1.45 -3.37
C GLU A 149 -13.47 2.68 -4.31
N VAL A 150 -14.01 3.82 -3.87
CA VAL A 150 -14.01 5.07 -4.65
C VAL A 150 -12.59 5.56 -4.97
N LEU A 151 -11.63 5.16 -4.14
CA LEU A 151 -10.24 5.58 -4.18
C LEU A 151 -9.39 4.61 -5.02
N VAL A 152 -9.91 3.41 -5.31
CA VAL A 152 -9.38 2.49 -6.32
C VAL A 152 -10.11 2.59 -7.66
N SER A 153 -10.84 3.69 -7.88
CA SER A 153 -11.35 4.06 -9.20
C SER A 153 -10.19 4.42 -10.15
N GLU A 154 -10.40 4.23 -11.45
CA GLU A 154 -9.39 4.56 -12.48
C GLU A 154 -8.97 6.03 -12.37
N ASP A 155 -9.93 6.97 -12.29
CA ASP A 155 -9.66 8.41 -12.16
C ASP A 155 -8.79 8.75 -10.94
N MET A 156 -9.01 8.08 -9.80
CA MET A 156 -8.21 8.32 -8.61
C MET A 156 -6.82 7.71 -8.76
N CYS A 157 -6.74 6.49 -9.30
CA CYS A 157 -5.47 5.82 -9.49
C CYS A 157 -4.59 6.51 -10.55
N GLU A 158 -5.16 7.14 -11.58
CA GLU A 158 -4.43 8.00 -12.51
C GLU A 158 -3.84 9.22 -11.81
N LYS A 159 -4.61 9.89 -10.95
CA LYS A 159 -4.12 11.04 -10.18
C LYS A 159 -3.01 10.64 -9.20
N GLU A 160 -3.21 9.53 -8.50
CA GLU A 160 -2.22 8.99 -7.57
C GLU A 160 -0.94 8.61 -8.32
N LEU A 161 -1.07 7.97 -9.48
CA LEU A 161 0.05 7.60 -10.33
C LEU A 161 0.82 8.84 -10.77
N GLU A 162 0.14 9.86 -11.31
CA GLU A 162 0.78 11.11 -11.74
C GLU A 162 1.48 11.81 -10.57
N TYR A 163 0.89 11.79 -9.38
CA TYR A 163 1.48 12.39 -8.19
C TYR A 163 2.73 11.62 -7.71
N LEU A 164 2.68 10.29 -7.65
CA LEU A 164 3.79 9.45 -7.17
C LEU A 164 4.91 9.28 -8.22
N GLU A 165 4.62 9.48 -9.50
CA GLU A 165 5.65 9.57 -10.53
C GLU A 165 6.53 10.80 -10.33
N LYS A 166 5.96 11.93 -9.90
CA LYS A 166 6.71 13.15 -9.54
C LYS A 166 7.63 12.85 -8.36
N ASN A 167 8.85 13.37 -8.45
CA ASN A 167 9.85 13.15 -7.41
C ASN A 167 9.68 14.05 -6.18
N GLU A 168 8.81 15.07 -6.20
CA GLU A 168 8.66 15.99 -5.07
C GLU A 168 8.30 15.27 -3.76
N PHE A 169 7.36 14.33 -3.81
CA PHE A 169 7.00 13.58 -2.61
C PHE A 169 8.19 12.78 -2.07
N TRP A 170 8.89 12.06 -2.95
CA TRP A 170 9.97 11.15 -2.60
C TRP A 170 11.28 11.84 -2.21
N ASP A 171 11.61 12.96 -2.84
CA ASP A 171 12.90 13.63 -2.69
C ASP A 171 12.85 14.78 -1.67
N LYS A 172 11.65 15.26 -1.31
CA LYS A 172 11.49 16.42 -0.42
C LYS A 172 10.49 16.20 0.71
N VAL A 173 9.25 15.80 0.40
CA VAL A 173 8.19 15.73 1.40
C VAL A 173 8.44 14.60 2.40
N LEU A 174 8.56 13.35 1.91
CA LEU A 174 8.77 12.18 2.75
C LEU A 174 10.10 12.25 3.52
N PRO A 175 11.24 12.67 2.92
CA PRO A 175 12.47 12.93 3.66
C PRO A 175 12.29 14.00 4.75
N GLY A 176 11.48 15.03 4.51
CA GLY A 176 11.18 16.06 5.51
C GLY A 176 10.52 15.50 6.77
N TYR A 177 9.62 14.51 6.64
CA TYR A 177 9.02 13.83 7.80
C TYR A 177 10.03 12.99 8.56
N VAL A 178 10.87 12.24 7.85
CA VAL A 178 11.95 11.47 8.47
C VAL A 178 12.93 12.39 9.18
N ASP A 179 13.21 13.54 8.58
CA ASP A 179 14.08 14.54 9.14
C ASP A 179 13.57 15.11 10.46
N ASN A 180 12.27 15.33 10.55
CA ASN A 180 11.63 15.78 11.78
C ASN A 180 11.56 14.67 12.83
N PHE A 181 11.28 13.43 12.41
CA PHE A 181 11.26 12.27 13.28
C PHE A 181 12.59 12.10 14.03
N TRP A 182 13.73 12.09 13.32
CA TRP A 182 15.02 11.88 13.98
C TRP A 182 15.45 13.08 14.84
N ARG A 183 15.06 14.31 14.50
CA ARG A 183 15.35 15.49 15.35
C ARG A 183 14.59 15.48 16.68
N ALA A 184 13.47 14.77 16.75
CA ALA A 184 12.60 14.71 17.92
C ALA A 184 12.93 13.54 18.87
N THR A 185 13.83 12.63 18.47
CA THR A 185 14.24 11.41 19.20
C THR A 185 15.72 11.44 19.56
#